data_AF-A0A818WYP6-F1
#
_entry.id   AF-A0A818WYP6-F1
#
_cell.length_a   1.000
_cell.length_b   1.000
_cell.length_c   1.000
_cell.angle_alpha   90.00
_cell.angle_beta   90.00
_cell.angle_gamma   90.00
#
_symmetry.space_group_name_H-M   'P 1'
#
loop_
_entity.id
_entity.type
_entity.pdbx_description
1 polymer ?
#
loop_
_entity_poly.entity_id
_entity_poly.type
_entity_poly.pdbx_seq_one_letter_code
_entity_poly.pdbx_strand_id
1 'polypeptide(L)'
;MTTSSIIGFMDIKLKQHANTNWCRWRGYLIHGFLCILYDSYVLQAAFRFFRVVFSRHKILHNFPVYCFVILIASLFGLISISPVIIRNDVIYLPSEYYCQTPFTNIPVIVYIAVRLFLIPIVFIAIIYLCLLRHISGQANLLRCRHRRRSRHNGRNLKVIRRLLLMLTTLIFLGLPSMIFLTILILAGHLVSLTYRIGWLSVSFSLVFLAYMLIQLTRPLRKTMRRFFRRETS
;
A
#
# COMPACT_ATOMS: atom_id res chain seq x y z
N MET A 1 23.68 11.18 -25.29
CA MET A 1 23.29 9.75 -25.28
C MET A 1 21.79 9.64 -25.38
N THR A 2 21.29 9.35 -26.58
CA THR A 2 19.87 9.21 -26.93
C THR A 2 19.39 7.82 -26.54
N THR A 3 18.80 7.66 -25.35
CA THR A 3 18.04 6.44 -25.04
C THR A 3 16.68 6.54 -25.72
N SER A 4 16.63 6.04 -26.95
CA SER A 4 15.43 5.86 -27.75
C SER A 4 14.46 4.95 -27.00
N SER A 5 13.45 5.54 -26.39
CA SER A 5 12.28 4.78 -25.96
C SER A 5 11.62 4.16 -27.20
N ILE A 6 11.10 2.94 -27.12
CA ILE A 6 10.40 2.24 -28.23
C ILE A 6 9.29 3.12 -28.86
N ILE A 7 8.74 4.05 -28.09
CA ILE A 7 7.74 5.03 -28.53
C ILE A 7 8.32 6.07 -29.52
N GLY A 8 9.59 6.48 -29.35
CA GLY A 8 10.28 7.37 -30.28
C GLY A 8 10.64 6.69 -31.61
N PHE A 9 10.62 5.35 -31.67
CA PHE A 9 10.88 4.59 -32.90
C PHE A 9 9.65 4.52 -33.82
N MET A 10 8.45 4.75 -33.30
CA MET A 10 7.20 4.60 -34.08
C MET A 10 6.67 5.92 -34.67
N ASP A 11 7.34 7.06 -34.51
CA ASP A 11 6.92 8.39 -34.99
C ASP A 11 5.41 8.68 -34.83
N ILE A 12 4.80 8.10 -33.79
CA ILE A 12 3.43 8.38 -33.44
C ILE A 12 3.50 9.75 -32.81
N LYS A 13 3.15 10.79 -33.59
CA LYS A 13 2.82 12.12 -33.09
C LYS A 13 1.60 12.01 -32.18
N LEU A 14 1.78 11.47 -30.97
CA LEU A 14 0.87 11.71 -29.88
C LEU A 14 0.86 13.22 -29.70
N LYS A 15 -0.25 13.84 -30.10
CA LYS A 15 -0.55 15.24 -29.85
C LYS A 15 -0.60 15.39 -28.33
N GLN A 16 0.56 15.60 -27.76
CA GLN A 16 0.78 15.36 -26.35
C GLN A 16 0.16 16.51 -25.59
N HIS A 17 -0.82 16.22 -24.74
CA HIS A 17 -1.49 17.20 -23.90
C HIS A 17 -0.53 17.74 -22.84
N ALA A 18 0.40 18.59 -23.27
CA ALA A 18 1.36 19.30 -22.44
C ALA A 18 0.63 20.05 -21.33
N ASN A 19 1.05 19.82 -20.08
CA ASN A 19 0.65 20.55 -18.87
C ASN A 19 -0.85 20.88 -18.75
N THR A 20 -1.73 19.95 -19.13
CA THR A 20 -3.19 20.13 -19.01
C THR A 20 -3.66 19.84 -17.58
N ASN A 21 -4.79 20.42 -17.17
CA ASN A 21 -5.43 20.08 -15.89
C ASN A 21 -5.67 18.56 -15.76
N TRP A 22 -5.96 17.88 -16.87
CA TRP A 22 -6.11 16.43 -16.95
C TRP A 22 -4.86 15.68 -16.47
N CYS A 23 -3.69 16.13 -16.91
CA CYS A 23 -2.38 15.59 -16.54
C CYS A 23 -2.14 15.69 -15.02
N ARG A 24 -2.46 16.84 -14.41
CA ARG A 24 -2.33 17.04 -12.96
C ARG A 24 -3.29 16.17 -12.16
N TRP A 25 -4.56 16.10 -12.59
CA TRP A 25 -5.57 15.23 -11.99
C TRP A 25 -5.17 13.76 -12.04
N ARG A 26 -4.63 13.29 -13.17
CA ARG A 26 -4.15 11.91 -13.30
C ARG A 26 -3.02 11.61 -12.31
N GLY A 27 -2.01 12.48 -12.20
CA GLY A 27 -0.92 12.30 -11.22
C GLY A 27 -1.44 12.29 -9.78
N TYR A 28 -2.34 13.22 -9.45
CA TYR A 28 -3.01 13.28 -8.15
C TYR A 28 -3.80 12.00 -7.84
N LEU A 29 -4.61 11.50 -8.78
CA LEU A 29 -5.40 10.29 -8.60
C LEU A 29 -4.52 9.06 -8.35
N ILE A 30 -3.35 8.96 -9.00
CA ILE A 30 -2.44 7.84 -8.75
C ILE A 30 -1.88 7.91 -7.32
N HIS A 31 -1.40 9.06 -6.88
CA HIS A 31 -0.94 9.22 -5.50
C HIS A 31 -2.06 9.00 -4.47
N GLY A 32 -3.26 9.53 -4.75
CA GLY A 32 -4.45 9.32 -3.94
C GLY A 32 -4.85 7.85 -3.84
N PHE A 33 -4.85 7.12 -4.95
CA PHE A 33 -5.12 5.68 -4.98
C PHE A 33 -4.12 4.91 -4.13
N LEU A 34 -2.82 5.23 -4.24
CA LEU A 34 -1.81 4.60 -3.40
C LEU A 34 -2.02 4.93 -1.92
N CYS A 35 -2.33 6.18 -1.55
CA CYS A 35 -2.65 6.54 -0.17
C CYS A 35 -3.84 5.74 0.37
N ILE A 36 -4.95 5.65 -0.39
CA ILE A 36 -6.13 4.85 -0.02
C ILE A 36 -5.76 3.37 0.15
N LEU A 37 -4.92 2.83 -0.74
CA LEU A 37 -4.48 1.45 -0.69
C LEU A 37 -3.70 1.16 0.61
N TYR A 38 -2.76 2.03 0.98
CA TYR A 38 -1.97 1.90 2.19
C TYR A 38 -2.81 2.10 3.47
N ASP A 39 -3.66 3.12 3.50
CA ASP A 39 -4.58 3.36 4.62
C ASP A 39 -5.56 2.18 4.80
N SER A 40 -5.95 1.53 3.70
CA SER A 40 -6.76 0.30 3.75
C SER A 40 -6.03 -0.85 4.47
N TYR A 41 -4.70 -0.97 4.37
CA TYR A 41 -3.96 -1.97 5.15
C TYR A 41 -3.89 -1.63 6.63
N VAL A 42 -3.70 -0.35 6.96
CA VAL A 42 -3.77 0.14 8.35
C VAL A 42 -5.13 -0.21 8.94
N LEU A 43 -6.19 0.08 8.19
CA LEU A 43 -7.55 -0.17 8.60
C LEU A 43 -7.82 -1.68 8.77
N GLN A 44 -7.36 -2.52 7.83
CA GLN A 44 -7.43 -3.98 7.97
C GLN A 44 -6.68 -4.51 9.20
N ALA A 45 -5.53 -3.92 9.54
CA ALA A 45 -4.79 -4.26 10.75
C ALA A 45 -5.55 -3.84 12.01
N ALA A 46 -6.09 -2.62 12.03
CA ALA A 46 -6.88 -2.08 13.13
C ALA A 46 -8.13 -2.93 13.39
N PHE A 47 -8.89 -3.30 12.35
CA PHE A 47 -10.05 -4.17 12.51
C PHE A 47 -9.70 -5.55 13.05
N ARG A 48 -8.57 -6.13 12.62
CA ARG A 48 -8.10 -7.41 13.19
C ARG A 48 -7.74 -7.24 14.66
N PHE A 49 -7.09 -6.14 15.02
CA PHE A 49 -6.79 -5.82 16.40
C PHE A 49 -8.05 -5.66 17.24
N PHE A 50 -9.01 -4.85 16.80
CA PHE A 50 -10.28 -4.66 17.51
C PHE A 50 -11.02 -5.98 17.72
N ARG A 51 -11.05 -6.85 16.70
CA ARG A 51 -11.68 -8.16 16.80
C ARG A 51 -11.04 -9.09 17.82
N VAL A 52 -9.72 -9.03 17.98
CA VAL A 52 -8.98 -9.87 18.92
C VAL A 52 -9.07 -9.32 20.34
N VAL A 53 -8.86 -8.01 20.51
CA VAL A 53 -8.78 -7.37 21.84
C VAL A 53 -10.17 -7.07 22.41
N PHE A 54 -11.08 -6.55 21.58
CA PHE A 54 -12.41 -6.12 21.99
C PHE A 54 -13.50 -7.11 21.53
N SER A 55 -13.25 -8.40 21.70
CA SER A 55 -14.18 -9.46 21.27
C SER A 55 -15.58 -9.34 21.89
N ARG A 56 -15.73 -8.59 22.99
CA ARG A 56 -17.00 -8.37 23.71
C ARG A 56 -17.89 -7.31 23.06
N HIS A 57 -17.33 -6.37 22.29
CA HIS A 57 -18.09 -5.26 21.69
C HIS A 57 -18.55 -5.60 20.28
N LYS A 58 -19.72 -6.26 20.17
CA LYS A 58 -20.28 -6.72 18.90
C LYS A 58 -20.53 -5.58 17.88
N ILE A 59 -20.81 -4.37 18.35
CA ILE A 59 -21.10 -3.19 17.51
C ILE A 59 -19.92 -2.87 16.57
N LEU A 60 -18.68 -3.01 17.05
CA LEU A 60 -17.47 -2.73 16.27
C LEU A 60 -17.26 -3.72 15.11
N HIS A 61 -18.02 -4.82 15.08
CA HIS A 61 -17.90 -5.87 14.07
C HIS A 61 -18.99 -5.79 13.00
N ASN A 62 -19.89 -4.81 13.09
CA ASN A 62 -20.98 -4.64 12.14
C ASN A 62 -20.45 -4.21 10.77
N PHE A 63 -20.90 -4.87 9.72
CA PHE A 63 -20.50 -4.58 8.33
C PHE A 63 -20.77 -3.12 7.91
N PRO A 64 -21.92 -2.49 8.27
CA PRO A 64 -22.15 -1.07 7.96
C PRO A 64 -21.09 -0.14 8.55
N VAL A 65 -20.67 -0.39 9.80
CA VAL A 65 -19.61 0.39 10.46
C VAL A 65 -18.29 0.24 9.71
N TYR A 66 -17.96 -0.98 9.27
CA TYR A 66 -16.76 -1.25 8.47
C TYR A 66 -16.78 -0.46 7.15
N CYS A 67 -17.89 -0.47 6.42
CA CYS A 67 -18.03 0.29 5.17
C CYS A 67 -17.93 1.79 5.40
N PHE A 68 -18.55 2.31 6.46
CA PHE A 68 -18.49 3.72 6.82
C PHE A 68 -17.05 4.17 7.14
N VAL A 69 -16.31 3.39 7.92
CA VAL A 69 -14.91 3.71 8.25
C VAL A 69 -14.01 3.64 7.01
N ILE A 70 -14.23 2.71 6.08
CA ILE A 70 -13.51 2.68 4.80
C ILE A 70 -13.73 3.97 4.02
N LEU A 71 -14.97 4.45 3.94
CA LEU A 71 -15.30 5.67 3.21
C LEU A 71 -14.59 6.87 3.83
N ILE A 72 -14.64 7.01 5.16
CA ILE A 72 -13.92 8.07 5.88
C ILE A 72 -12.41 7.99 5.63
N ALA A 73 -11.81 6.79 5.79
CA ALA A 73 -10.38 6.61 5.58
C ALA A 73 -9.97 6.92 4.14
N SER A 74 -10.82 6.59 3.16
CA SER A 74 -10.56 6.87 1.74
C SER A 74 -10.61 8.37 1.45
N LEU A 75 -11.60 9.07 1.98
CA LEU A 75 -11.69 10.53 1.88
C LEU A 75 -10.50 11.21 2.57
N PHE A 76 -10.13 10.75 3.76
CA PHE A 76 -8.95 11.24 4.46
C PHE A 76 -7.66 11.03 3.65
N GLY A 77 -7.50 9.86 3.02
CA GLY A 77 -6.40 9.55 2.11
C GLY A 77 -6.28 10.58 0.97
N LEU A 78 -7.39 10.86 0.26
CA LEU A 78 -7.44 11.86 -0.81
C LEU A 78 -7.18 13.27 -0.31
N ILE A 79 -7.86 13.70 0.75
CA ILE A 79 -7.68 15.04 1.32
C ILE A 79 -6.23 15.24 1.76
N SER A 80 -5.61 14.22 2.37
CA SER A 80 -4.23 14.32 2.84
C SER A 80 -3.21 14.47 1.71
N ILE A 81 -3.49 14.01 0.49
CA ILE A 81 -2.58 14.21 -0.66
C ILE A 81 -2.91 15.46 -1.49
N SER A 82 -4.03 16.14 -1.19
CA SER A 82 -4.43 17.39 -1.87
C SER A 82 -3.40 18.54 -1.84
N PRO A 83 -2.51 18.69 -0.84
CA PRO A 83 -1.50 19.74 -0.90
C PRO A 83 -0.61 19.67 -2.15
N VAL A 84 -0.39 18.47 -2.70
CA VAL A 84 0.42 18.23 -3.91
C VAL A 84 -0.23 18.86 -5.16
N ILE A 85 -1.57 18.83 -5.25
CA ILE A 85 -2.28 19.46 -6.38
C ILE A 85 -2.42 20.98 -6.18
N ILE A 86 -2.69 21.43 -4.95
CA ILE A 86 -2.85 22.86 -4.62
C ILE A 86 -1.57 23.64 -4.93
N ARG A 87 -0.40 23.05 -4.65
CA ARG A 87 0.91 23.66 -4.91
C ARG A 87 1.38 23.53 -6.37
N ASN A 88 0.61 22.88 -7.24
CA ASN A 88 0.98 22.58 -8.63
C ASN A 88 2.29 21.78 -8.76
N ASP A 89 2.58 20.91 -7.80
CA ASP A 89 3.83 20.12 -7.78
C ASP A 89 3.81 18.95 -8.78
N VAL A 90 2.65 18.62 -9.35
CA VAL A 90 2.51 17.64 -10.43
C VAL A 90 2.76 18.35 -11.76
N ILE A 91 3.90 18.07 -12.37
CA ILE A 91 4.26 18.61 -13.69
C ILE A 91 4.35 17.50 -14.73
N TYR A 92 4.24 17.89 -15.99
CA TYR A 92 4.50 17.00 -17.10
C TYR A 92 6.02 16.85 -17.30
N LEU A 93 6.54 15.63 -17.26
CA LEU A 93 7.95 15.34 -17.50
C LEU A 93 8.15 15.02 -18.98
N PRO A 94 8.81 15.91 -19.77
CA PRO A 94 8.97 15.70 -21.21
C PRO A 94 9.87 14.50 -21.54
N SER A 95 10.80 14.13 -20.67
CA SER A 95 11.67 12.97 -20.86
C SER A 95 10.93 11.63 -20.76
N GLU A 96 9.88 11.57 -19.93
CA GLU A 96 9.17 10.33 -19.62
C GLU A 96 7.73 10.29 -20.15
N TYR A 97 7.24 11.36 -20.77
CA TYR A 97 5.94 11.41 -21.44
C TYR A 97 4.72 11.22 -20.49
N TYR A 98 4.87 11.46 -19.18
CA TYR A 98 3.78 11.39 -18.19
C TYR A 98 3.86 12.51 -17.13
N CYS A 99 2.85 12.58 -16.26
CA CYS A 99 2.72 13.61 -15.24
C CYS A 99 2.96 13.08 -13.84
N GLN A 100 3.94 13.67 -13.14
CA GLN A 100 4.33 13.27 -11.79
C GLN A 100 5.07 14.42 -11.12
N THR A 101 5.16 14.36 -9.79
CA THR A 101 6.07 15.24 -9.04
C THR A 101 7.52 14.93 -9.41
N PRO A 102 8.31 15.93 -9.84
CA PRO A 102 9.70 15.73 -10.19
C PRO A 102 10.50 15.42 -8.92
N PHE A 103 11.53 14.57 -9.03
CA PHE A 103 12.34 14.21 -7.86
C PHE A 103 13.17 15.40 -7.34
N THR A 104 13.36 16.44 -8.16
CA THR A 104 14.03 17.68 -7.79
C THR A 104 13.31 18.44 -6.68
N ASN A 105 12.00 18.27 -6.51
CA ASN A 105 11.24 18.89 -5.44
C ASN A 105 11.29 18.00 -4.17
N ILE A 106 12.45 17.98 -3.53
CA ILE A 106 12.76 17.13 -2.37
C ILE A 106 11.69 17.25 -1.27
N PRO A 107 11.24 18.45 -0.84
CA PRO A 107 10.25 18.58 0.23
C PRO A 107 8.94 17.82 -0.08
N VAL A 108 8.47 17.88 -1.33
CA VAL A 108 7.22 17.25 -1.74
C VAL A 108 7.39 15.75 -1.86
N ILE A 109 8.52 15.28 -2.39
CA ILE A 109 8.82 13.84 -2.44
C ILE A 109 8.93 13.25 -1.04
N VAL A 110 9.61 13.93 -0.12
CA VAL A 110 9.70 13.51 1.29
C VAL A 110 8.31 13.49 1.91
N TYR A 111 7.47 14.50 1.68
CA TYR A 111 6.09 14.53 2.13
C TYR A 111 5.29 13.31 1.63
N ILE A 112 5.34 13.03 0.33
CA ILE A 112 4.68 11.87 -0.28
C ILE A 112 5.21 10.57 0.33
N ALA A 113 6.53 10.43 0.46
CA ALA A 113 7.15 9.23 1.01
C ALA A 113 6.75 8.98 2.47
N VAL A 114 6.76 10.02 3.31
CA VAL A 114 6.34 9.92 4.71
C VAL A 114 4.87 9.56 4.80
N ARG A 115 4.01 10.23 4.03
CA ARG A 115 2.56 10.00 4.08
C ARG A 115 2.14 8.63 3.54
N LEU A 116 2.78 8.18 2.46
CA LEU A 116 2.42 6.96 1.74
C LEU A 116 3.06 5.71 2.37
N PHE A 117 4.30 5.80 2.85
CA PHE A 117 5.02 4.64 3.41
C PHE A 117 5.19 4.72 4.93
N LEU A 118 5.84 5.77 5.44
CA LEU A 118 6.29 5.81 6.84
C LEU A 118 5.10 5.76 7.81
N ILE A 119 4.11 6.64 7.62
CA ILE A 119 2.94 6.74 8.49
C ILE A 119 2.19 5.39 8.54
N PRO A 120 1.76 4.78 7.41
CA PRO A 120 1.10 3.48 7.42
C PRO A 120 1.92 2.35 8.07
N ILE A 121 3.23 2.30 7.79
CA ILE A 121 4.12 1.27 8.37
C ILE A 121 4.19 1.42 9.88
N VAL A 122 4.37 2.64 10.40
CA VAL A 122 4.42 2.92 11.84
C VAL A 122 3.10 2.55 12.50
N PHE A 123 1.95 2.93 11.92
CA PHE A 123 0.65 2.55 12.46
C PHE A 123 0.44 1.03 12.51
N ILE A 124 0.78 0.31 11.44
CA ILE A 124 0.68 -1.16 11.40
C ILE A 124 1.61 -1.78 12.45
N ALA A 125 2.83 -1.26 12.61
CA ALA A 125 3.79 -1.73 13.60
C ALA A 125 3.29 -1.52 15.04
N ILE A 126 2.72 -0.34 15.34
CA ILE A 126 2.12 -0.05 16.66
C ILE A 126 0.96 -1.02 16.94
N ILE A 127 0.03 -1.17 16.00
CA ILE A 127 -1.10 -2.11 16.13
C ILE A 127 -0.58 -3.53 16.40
N TYR A 128 0.49 -3.94 15.73
CA TYR A 128 1.10 -5.24 15.90
C TYR A 128 1.74 -5.42 17.29
N LEU A 129 2.51 -4.44 17.76
CA LEU A 129 3.10 -4.45 19.10
C LEU A 129 2.01 -4.53 20.18
N CYS A 130 0.93 -3.76 20.04
CA CYS A 130 -0.21 -3.81 20.95
C CYS A 130 -0.89 -5.19 20.94
N LEU A 131 -1.07 -5.79 19.75
CA LEU A 131 -1.64 -7.14 19.62
C LEU A 131 -0.76 -8.19 20.31
N LEU A 132 0.56 -8.13 20.11
CA LEU A 132 1.51 -9.05 20.74
C LEU A 132 1.53 -8.91 22.26
N ARG A 133 1.53 -7.67 22.78
CA ARG A 133 1.45 -7.41 24.22
C ARG A 133 0.18 -8.01 24.82
N HIS A 134 -0.97 -7.82 24.17
CA HIS A 134 -2.25 -8.36 24.64
C HIS A 134 -2.25 -9.89 24.69
N ILE A 135 -1.77 -10.55 23.63
CA ILE A 135 -1.70 -12.01 23.57
C ILE A 135 -0.72 -12.55 24.63
N SER A 136 0.42 -11.90 24.81
CA SER A 136 1.44 -12.30 25.79
C SER A 136 0.92 -12.15 27.23
N GLY A 137 0.21 -11.06 27.53
CA GLY A 137 -0.43 -10.86 28.83
C GLY A 137 -1.47 -11.93 29.16
N GLN A 138 -2.35 -12.27 28.20
CA GLN A 138 -3.33 -13.35 28.37
C GLN A 138 -2.68 -14.74 28.48
N ALA A 139 -1.56 -14.96 27.79
CA ALA A 139 -0.81 -16.21 27.86
C ALA A 139 -0.19 -16.46 29.26
N ASN A 140 0.14 -15.40 29.99
CA ASN A 140 0.67 -15.47 31.35
C ASN A 140 -0.42 -15.72 32.38
N LEU A 141 -1.59 -15.07 32.24
CA LEU A 141 -2.73 -15.26 33.15
C LEU A 141 -3.39 -16.64 33.06
N LEU A 142 -3.35 -17.31 31.90
CA LEU A 142 -4.05 -18.58 31.64
C LEU A 142 -3.12 -19.81 31.62
N ARG A 143 -1.95 -19.75 32.29
CA ARG A 143 -0.94 -20.82 32.32
C ARG A 143 -1.50 -22.18 32.80
N CYS A 144 -2.62 -22.19 33.53
CA CYS A 144 -3.27 -23.41 34.05
C CYS A 144 -4.18 -24.20 33.07
N ARG A 145 -4.53 -23.70 31.87
CA ARG A 145 -5.52 -24.37 30.98
C ARG A 145 -4.93 -24.82 29.63
N HIS A 146 -4.13 -25.88 29.67
CA HIS A 146 -3.24 -26.34 28.59
C HIS A 146 -3.95 -26.75 27.26
N ARG A 147 -5.17 -27.30 27.32
CA ARG A 147 -5.84 -27.89 26.13
C ARG A 147 -6.56 -26.88 25.21
N ARG A 148 -7.16 -25.80 25.76
CA ARG A 148 -7.79 -24.72 24.94
C ARG A 148 -6.74 -23.80 24.29
N ARG A 149 -5.53 -23.74 24.85
CA ARG A 149 -4.39 -22.91 24.42
C ARG A 149 -3.86 -23.28 23.04
N SER A 150 -3.71 -24.57 22.73
CA SER A 150 -3.16 -25.02 21.43
C SER A 150 -4.04 -24.63 20.23
N ARG A 151 -5.37 -24.81 20.32
CA ARG A 151 -6.30 -24.41 19.24
C ARG A 151 -6.43 -22.88 19.10
N HIS A 152 -6.39 -22.13 20.19
CA HIS A 152 -6.48 -20.66 20.14
C HIS A 152 -5.18 -20.04 19.62
N ASN A 153 -4.02 -20.51 20.09
CA ASN A 153 -2.71 -20.09 19.60
C ASN A 153 -2.55 -20.38 18.11
N GLY A 154 -2.99 -21.54 17.61
CA GLY A 154 -2.91 -21.87 16.19
C GLY A 154 -3.76 -20.97 15.28
N ARG A 155 -4.86 -20.40 15.79
CA ARG A 155 -5.66 -19.41 15.06
C ARG A 155 -5.01 -18.03 15.08
N ASN A 156 -4.50 -17.59 16.24
CA ASN A 156 -3.86 -16.28 16.38
C ASN A 156 -2.52 -16.21 15.63
N LEU A 157 -1.71 -17.27 15.66
CA LEU A 157 -0.49 -17.39 14.85
C LEU A 157 -0.76 -17.25 13.35
N LYS A 158 -1.86 -17.84 12.86
CA LYS A 158 -2.26 -17.68 11.45
C LYS A 158 -2.62 -16.22 11.14
N VAL A 159 -3.27 -15.50 12.05
CA VAL A 159 -3.60 -14.08 11.84
C VAL A 159 -2.34 -13.22 11.87
N ILE A 160 -1.44 -13.46 12.84
CA ILE A 160 -0.14 -12.78 12.97
C ILE A 160 0.73 -13.00 11.74
N ARG A 161 0.92 -14.25 11.30
CA ARG A 161 1.73 -14.57 10.11
C ARG A 161 1.22 -13.84 8.87
N ARG A 162 -0.11 -13.69 8.75
CA ARG A 162 -0.74 -12.95 7.64
C ARG A 162 -0.48 -11.45 7.70
N LEU A 163 -0.51 -10.86 8.90
CA LEU A 163 -0.17 -9.45 9.09
C LEU A 163 1.30 -9.19 8.80
N LEU A 164 2.19 -10.06 9.30
CA LEU A 164 3.63 -9.95 9.10
C LEU A 164 4.00 -10.08 7.61
N LEU A 165 3.36 -11.00 6.87
CA LEU A 165 3.53 -11.09 5.43
C LEU A 165 3.12 -9.79 4.71
N MET A 166 1.95 -9.21 5.04
CA MET A 166 1.53 -7.93 4.42
C MET A 166 2.49 -6.79 4.75
N LEU A 167 2.94 -6.67 6.02
CA LEU A 167 3.90 -5.65 6.43
C LEU A 167 5.24 -5.81 5.70
N THR A 168 5.74 -7.04 5.61
CA THR A 168 6.99 -7.36 4.92
C THR A 168 6.89 -6.98 3.43
N THR A 169 5.78 -7.35 2.77
CA THR A 169 5.51 -6.96 1.38
C THR A 169 5.47 -5.44 1.20
N LEU A 170 4.85 -4.70 2.13
CA LEU A 170 4.82 -3.23 2.08
C LEU A 170 6.21 -2.61 2.20
N ILE A 171 7.04 -3.12 3.11
CA ILE A 171 8.42 -2.65 3.28
C ILE A 171 9.23 -2.92 2.00
N PHE A 172 9.14 -4.14 1.45
CA PHE A 172 9.80 -4.47 0.19
C PHE A 172 9.34 -3.61 -0.99
N LEU A 173 8.06 -3.24 -1.04
CA LEU A 173 7.52 -2.34 -2.06
C LEU A 173 8.05 -0.90 -1.90
N GLY A 174 8.26 -0.44 -0.67
CA GLY A 174 8.82 0.89 -0.39
C GLY A 174 10.33 0.99 -0.62
N LEU A 175 11.08 -0.11 -0.50
CA LEU A 175 12.54 -0.13 -0.59
C LEU A 175 13.12 0.51 -1.86
N PRO A 176 12.65 0.17 -3.09
CA PRO A 176 13.17 0.79 -4.31
C PRO A 176 13.02 2.32 -4.31
N SER A 177 11.89 2.83 -3.81
CA SER A 177 11.66 4.28 -3.71
C SER A 177 12.61 4.94 -2.73
N MET A 178 12.87 4.30 -1.58
CA MET A 178 13.83 4.80 -0.59
C MET A 178 15.28 4.76 -1.10
N ILE A 179 15.65 3.71 -1.85
CA ILE A 179 16.97 3.60 -2.47
C ILE A 179 17.16 4.73 -3.48
N PHE A 180 16.18 5.00 -4.34
CA PHE A 180 16.25 6.09 -5.30
C PHE A 180 16.32 7.46 -4.65
N LEU A 181 15.57 7.67 -3.57
CA LEU A 181 15.68 8.90 -2.77
C LEU A 181 17.07 9.06 -2.16
N THR A 182 17.66 7.96 -1.66
CA THR A 182 19.00 7.97 -1.05
C THR A 182 20.06 8.28 -2.11
N ILE A 183 19.99 7.64 -3.28
CA ILE A 183 20.88 7.93 -4.41
C ILE A 183 20.75 9.39 -4.84
N LEU A 184 19.53 9.93 -4.93
CA LEU A 184 19.29 11.33 -5.26
C LEU A 184 19.98 12.28 -4.26
N ILE A 185 19.81 12.03 -2.96
CA ILE A 185 20.38 12.87 -1.90
C ILE A 185 21.91 12.81 -1.92
N LEU A 186 22.50 11.63 -2.17
CA LEU A 186 23.95 11.44 -2.15
C LEU A 186 24.63 11.90 -3.45
N ALA A 187 24.07 11.58 -4.60
CA ALA A 187 24.68 11.85 -5.90
C ALA A 187 24.28 13.21 -6.49
N GLY A 188 23.22 13.84 -5.97
CA GLY A 188 22.69 15.12 -6.46
C GLY A 188 22.00 15.06 -7.82
N HIS A 189 21.98 13.91 -8.48
CA HIS A 189 21.35 13.69 -9.78
C HIS A 189 20.67 12.33 -9.84
N LEU A 190 19.64 12.21 -10.67
CA LEU A 190 18.91 10.96 -10.89
C LEU A 190 18.89 10.62 -12.37
N VAL A 191 19.28 9.39 -12.70
CA VAL A 191 19.22 8.88 -14.07
C VAL A 191 17.75 8.72 -14.47
N SER A 192 17.37 9.14 -15.68
CA SER A 192 16.00 9.02 -16.23
C SER A 192 15.43 7.60 -16.13
N LEU A 193 16.27 6.59 -16.32
CA LEU A 193 15.94 5.17 -16.19
C LEU A 193 15.29 4.81 -14.83
N THR A 194 15.64 5.54 -13.77
CA THR A 194 15.14 5.33 -12.40
C THR A 194 13.61 5.42 -12.33
N TYR A 195 13.02 6.36 -13.08
CA TYR A 195 11.58 6.54 -13.13
C TYR A 195 10.87 5.30 -13.69
N ARG A 196 11.41 4.72 -14.77
CA ARG A 196 10.83 3.54 -15.44
C ARG A 196 10.94 2.30 -14.56
N ILE A 197 12.11 2.11 -13.95
CA ILE A 197 12.33 1.00 -13.00
C ILE A 197 11.39 1.16 -11.80
N GLY A 198 11.20 2.38 -11.30
CA GLY A 198 10.24 2.67 -10.22
C GLY A 198 8.82 2.24 -10.57
N TRP A 199 8.31 2.62 -11.74
CA TRP A 199 6.96 2.25 -12.19
C TRP A 199 6.80 0.74 -12.42
N LEU A 200 7.81 0.08 -12.99
CA LEU A 200 7.81 -1.38 -13.14
C LEU A 200 7.79 -2.07 -11.77
N SER A 201 8.58 -1.58 -10.82
CA SER A 201 8.61 -2.09 -9.46
C SER A 201 7.27 -1.91 -8.73
N VAL A 202 6.62 -0.76 -8.88
CA VAL A 202 5.28 -0.53 -8.31
C VAL A 202 4.27 -1.48 -8.93
N SER A 203 4.29 -1.63 -10.26
CA SER A 203 3.38 -2.54 -10.99
C SER A 203 3.54 -3.99 -10.55
N PHE A 204 4.78 -4.49 -10.49
CA PHE A 204 5.07 -5.85 -10.05
C PHE A 204 4.62 -6.07 -8.60
N SER A 205 4.88 -5.10 -7.74
CA SER A 205 4.49 -5.17 -6.33
C SER A 205 2.97 -5.14 -6.14
N LEU A 206 2.23 -4.39 -6.96
CA LEU A 206 0.76 -4.40 -6.93
C LEU A 206 0.20 -5.77 -7.36
N VAL A 207 0.76 -6.39 -8.40
CA VAL A 207 0.38 -7.75 -8.83
C VAL A 207 0.69 -8.76 -7.73
N PHE A 208 1.90 -8.70 -7.17
CA PHE A 208 2.31 -9.57 -6.07
C PHE A 208 1.40 -9.39 -4.83
N LEU A 209 1.05 -8.15 -4.51
CA LEU A 209 0.17 -7.84 -3.41
C LEU A 209 -1.26 -8.35 -3.66
N ALA A 210 -1.79 -8.20 -4.87
CA ALA A 210 -3.10 -8.74 -5.24
C ALA A 210 -3.11 -10.27 -5.11
N TYR A 211 -2.06 -10.93 -5.60
CA TYR A 211 -1.85 -12.37 -5.41
C TYR A 211 -1.82 -12.75 -3.92
N MET A 212 -1.07 -12.01 -3.10
CA MET A 212 -0.98 -12.26 -1.66
C MET A 212 -2.33 -12.08 -0.96
N LEU A 213 -3.11 -11.06 -1.32
CA LEU A 213 -4.47 -10.84 -0.79
C LEU A 213 -5.41 -12.00 -1.12
N ILE A 214 -5.33 -12.54 -2.34
CA ILE A 214 -6.11 -13.72 -2.76
C ILE A 214 -5.71 -14.95 -1.94
N GLN A 215 -4.41 -15.20 -1.74
CA GLN A 215 -3.93 -16.32 -0.93
C GLN A 215 -4.30 -16.18 0.56
N LEU A 216 -4.31 -14.95 1.07
CA LEU A 216 -4.69 -14.65 2.45
C LEU A 216 -6.18 -14.92 2.70
N THR A 217 -7.02 -14.55 1.75
CA THR A 217 -8.47 -14.51 1.95
C THR A 217 -9.08 -15.88 1.66
N ARG A 218 -9.37 -16.63 2.72
CA ARG A 218 -9.93 -18.00 2.63
C ARG A 218 -11.19 -18.11 1.75
N PRO A 219 -12.20 -17.21 1.84
CA PRO A 219 -13.36 -17.31 0.96
C PRO A 219 -12.98 -17.11 -0.50
N LEU A 220 -12.13 -16.12 -0.82
CA LEU A 220 -11.63 -15.90 -2.19
C LEU A 220 -10.87 -17.12 -2.72
N ARG A 221 -9.96 -17.69 -1.93
CA ARG A 221 -9.23 -18.91 -2.31
C ARG A 221 -10.14 -20.12 -2.55
N LYS A 222 -11.29 -20.20 -1.87
CA LYS A 222 -12.29 -21.25 -2.11
C LYS A 222 -13.04 -21.00 -3.42
N THR A 223 -13.47 -19.77 -3.67
CA THR A 223 -14.16 -19.39 -4.92
C THR A 223 -13.25 -19.58 -6.13
N MET A 224 -12.00 -19.13 -6.06
CA MET A 224 -11.03 -19.27 -7.14
C MET A 224 -10.72 -20.74 -7.47
N ARG A 225 -10.59 -21.60 -6.46
CA ARG A 225 -10.43 -23.05 -6.68
C ARG A 225 -11.64 -23.71 -7.32
N ARG A 226 -12.85 -23.21 -7.07
CA ARG A 226 -14.07 -23.70 -7.73
C ARG A 226 -14.11 -23.24 -9.19
N PHE A 227 -13.66 -22.02 -9.48
CA PHE A 227 -13.59 -21.51 -10.85
C PHE A 227 -12.59 -22.33 -11.69
N PHE A 228 -11.36 -22.49 -11.21
CA PHE A 228 -10.33 -23.28 -11.92
C PHE A 228 -10.73 -24.74 -12.15
N ARG A 229 -11.47 -25.37 -11.23
CA ARG A 229 -11.97 -26.75 -11.43
C ARG A 229 -13.08 -26.85 -12.48
N ARG A 230 -13.79 -25.75 -12.77
CA ARG A 230 -14.85 -25.73 -13.79
C ARG A 230 -14.31 -25.52 -15.21
N GLU A 231 -13.13 -24.92 -15.37
CA GLU A 231 -12.46 -24.79 -16.68
C GLU A 231 -11.75 -26.08 -17.13
N THR A 232 -11.44 -26.97 -16.20
CA THR A 232 -10.74 -28.24 -16.48
C THR A 232 -11.66 -29.45 -16.64
N SER A 233 -12.98 -29.27 -16.66
CA SER A 233 -13.99 -30.33 -16.74
C SER A 233 -14.98 -30.06 -17.85
#